data_AF-A0A317SM07-F1
#
_entry.id   AF-A0A317SM07-F1
#
_cell.length_a   1.000
_cell.length_b   1.000
_cell.length_c   1.000
_cell.angle_alpha   90.00
_cell.angle_beta   90.00
_cell.angle_gamma   90.00
#
_symmetry.space_group_name_H-M   'P 1'
#
loop_
_entity.id
_entity.type
_entity.pdbx_description
1 polymer ?
#
loop_
_entity_poly.entity_id
_entity_poly.type
_entity_poly.pdbx_seq_one_letter_code
_entity_poly.pdbx_strand_id
1 'polypeptide(L)'
;RLNKELWERGAYILPRSEVRDRLIADYFRICHPCYPILDKRKFLHSVKTNTFSHILIQSVLMVAATHCDVSILQNAGYIRRHEAVEIFYKRARSLFDGDVEPDKMINMQSMFLLQFWWRAPIWKRAWWCLYIRDRQCSSSLGKPVIIRNEDCDVEELTPDDFADD
;
A
#
# COMPACT_ATOMS: atom_id res chain seq x y z
N ARG A 1 -22.85 1.15 -16.46
CA ARG A 1 -23.26 0.44 -15.22
C ARG A 1 -22.08 0.27 -14.27
N LEU A 2 -20.98 -0.36 -14.69
CA LEU A 2 -19.75 -0.51 -13.89
C LEU A 2 -19.20 0.80 -13.31
N ASN A 3 -19.11 1.86 -14.11
CA ASN A 3 -18.62 3.15 -13.63
C ASN A 3 -19.50 3.74 -12.50
N LYS A 4 -20.83 3.55 -12.57
CA LYS A 4 -21.76 3.97 -11.51
C LYS A 4 -21.50 3.21 -10.20
N GLU A 5 -21.28 1.90 -10.27
CA GLU A 5 -20.97 1.07 -9.10
C GLU A 5 -19.62 1.48 -8.46
N LEU A 6 -18.63 1.88 -9.26
CA LEU A 6 -17.34 2.39 -8.76
C LEU A 6 -17.49 3.73 -8.04
N TRP A 7 -18.36 4.62 -8.53
CA TRP A 7 -18.70 5.87 -7.84
C TRP A 7 -19.42 5.61 -6.51
N GLU A 8 -20.38 4.70 -6.48
CA GLU A 8 -21.13 4.34 -5.28
C GLU A 8 -20.22 3.71 -4.20
N ARG A 9 -19.19 2.95 -4.62
CA ARG A 9 -18.13 2.43 -3.74
C ARG A 9 -17.10 3.49 -3.33
N GLY A 10 -17.20 4.72 -3.84
CA GLY A 10 -16.28 5.81 -3.54
C GLY A 10 -14.89 5.65 -4.13
N ALA A 11 -14.72 4.85 -5.19
CA ALA A 11 -13.41 4.55 -5.80
C ALA A 11 -12.67 5.82 -6.28
N TYR A 12 -13.43 6.84 -6.70
CA TYR A 12 -12.91 8.12 -7.19
C TYR A 12 -12.76 9.19 -6.10
N ILE A 13 -13.15 8.91 -4.84
CA ILE A 13 -13.08 9.89 -3.75
C ILE A 13 -11.62 10.09 -3.34
N LEU A 14 -11.19 11.35 -3.28
CA LEU A 14 -9.87 11.77 -2.84
C LEU A 14 -9.97 12.64 -1.58
N PRO A 15 -8.92 12.71 -0.74
CA PRO A 15 -8.84 13.67 0.36
C PRO A 15 -8.87 15.12 -0.15
N ARG A 16 -9.11 16.05 0.77
CA ARG A 16 -8.95 17.49 0.50
C ARG A 16 -7.57 17.78 -0.06
N SER A 17 -7.46 18.78 -0.95
CA SER A 17 -6.21 19.12 -1.65
C SER A 17 -5.02 19.31 -0.71
N GLU A 18 -5.21 19.96 0.43
CA GLU A 18 -4.17 20.16 1.45
C GLU A 18 -3.54 18.84 1.92
N VAL A 19 -4.37 17.88 2.32
CA VAL A 19 -3.93 16.55 2.77
C VAL A 19 -3.32 15.77 1.59
N ARG A 20 -4.00 15.78 0.44
CA ARG A 20 -3.57 15.07 -0.76
C ARG A 20 -2.19 15.51 -1.22
N ASP A 21 -1.96 16.82 -1.29
CA ASP A 21 -0.71 17.40 -1.78
C ASP A 21 0.43 17.13 -0.78
N ARG A 22 0.14 17.12 0.53
CA ARG A 22 1.10 16.70 1.55
C ARG A 22 1.48 15.23 1.44
N LEU A 23 0.51 14.33 1.26
CA LEU A 23 0.78 12.90 1.06
C LEU A 23 1.60 12.65 -0.22
N ILE A 24 1.28 13.34 -1.32
CA ILE A 24 2.06 13.26 -2.56
C ILE A 24 3.50 13.73 -2.32
N ALA A 25 3.70 14.82 -1.56
CA ALA A 25 5.03 15.30 -1.20
C ALA A 25 5.81 14.25 -0.38
N ASP A 26 5.16 13.60 0.58
CA ASP A 26 5.78 12.54 1.39
C ASP A 26 6.11 11.30 0.55
N TYR A 27 5.28 10.89 -0.42
CA TYR A 27 5.64 9.83 -1.37
C TYR A 27 6.94 10.14 -2.12
N PHE A 28 7.06 11.34 -2.68
CA PHE A 28 8.27 11.74 -3.42
C PHE A 28 9.51 11.93 -2.55
N ARG A 29 9.32 12.18 -1.25
CA ARG A 29 10.41 12.35 -0.29
C ARG A 29 10.91 11.02 0.26
N ILE A 30 9.99 10.10 0.56
CA ILE A 30 10.31 8.87 1.30
C ILE A 30 10.48 7.67 0.36
N CYS A 31 9.53 7.46 -0.56
CA CYS A 31 9.43 6.21 -1.32
C CYS A 31 10.10 6.32 -2.70
N HIS A 32 9.89 7.44 -3.39
CA HIS A 32 10.40 7.65 -4.75
C HIS A 32 11.94 7.54 -4.88
N PRO A 33 12.78 7.97 -3.91
CA PRO A 33 14.22 7.77 -4.00
C PRO A 33 14.64 6.30 -4.12
N CYS A 34 13.91 5.38 -3.49
CA CYS A 34 14.16 3.94 -3.57
C CYS A 34 13.46 3.30 -4.77
N TYR A 35 12.29 3.83 -5.15
CA TYR A 35 11.43 3.26 -6.18
C TYR A 35 10.94 4.35 -7.16
N PRO A 36 11.81 4.82 -8.08
CA PRO A 36 11.50 5.95 -8.96
C PRO A 36 10.61 5.54 -10.14
N ILE A 37 9.48 4.88 -9.86
CA ILE A 37 8.59 4.30 -10.86
C ILE A 37 7.77 5.37 -11.63
N LEU A 38 7.66 6.58 -11.07
CA LEU A 38 6.93 7.71 -11.65
C LEU A 38 7.86 8.82 -12.15
N ASP A 39 7.51 9.43 -13.28
CA ASP A 39 8.04 10.75 -13.66
C ASP A 39 7.40 11.81 -12.76
N LYS A 40 8.17 12.32 -11.80
CA LYS A 40 7.74 13.33 -10.83
C LYS A 40 7.14 14.57 -11.48
N ARG A 41 7.76 15.07 -12.55
CA ARG A 41 7.31 16.32 -13.20
C ARG A 41 5.98 16.10 -13.91
N LYS A 42 5.85 15.02 -14.68
CA LYS A 42 4.61 14.68 -15.39
C LYS A 42 3.47 14.41 -14.41
N PHE A 43 3.73 13.65 -13.33
CA PHE A 43 2.73 13.34 -12.31
C PHE A 43 2.27 14.60 -11.57
N LEU A 44 3.19 15.45 -11.09
CA LEU A 44 2.81 16.68 -10.42
C LEU A 44 2.08 17.66 -11.36
N HIS A 45 2.43 17.67 -12.64
CA HIS A 45 1.70 18.45 -13.64
C HIS A 45 0.25 17.94 -13.79
N SER A 46 0.05 16.62 -13.92
CA SER A 46 -1.30 16.04 -14.06
C SER A 46 -2.17 16.28 -12.82
N VAL A 47 -1.58 16.29 -11.62
CA VAL A 47 -2.27 16.66 -10.38
C VAL A 47 -2.73 18.13 -10.42
N LYS A 48 -1.87 19.05 -10.87
CA LYS A 48 -2.22 20.47 -11.00
C LYS A 48 -3.31 20.73 -12.04
N THR A 49 -3.30 20.00 -13.15
CA THR A 49 -4.28 20.15 -14.24
C THR A 49 -5.54 19.31 -14.05
N ASN A 50 -5.64 18.53 -12.97
CA ASN A 50 -6.70 17.53 -12.73
C ASN A 50 -6.87 16.52 -13.89
N THR A 51 -5.77 16.17 -14.57
CA THR A 51 -5.74 15.17 -15.65
C THR A 51 -5.04 13.88 -15.21
N PHE A 52 -4.97 13.64 -13.90
CA PHE A 52 -4.33 12.46 -13.33
C PHE A 52 -5.22 11.21 -13.44
N SER A 53 -4.57 10.05 -13.45
CA SER A 53 -5.27 8.77 -13.33
C SER A 53 -5.69 8.52 -11.87
N HIS A 54 -6.94 8.10 -11.68
CA HIS A 54 -7.48 7.84 -10.35
C HIS A 54 -6.85 6.60 -9.71
N ILE A 55 -6.60 5.54 -10.47
CA ILE A 55 -5.92 4.36 -9.91
C ILE A 55 -4.51 4.72 -9.44
N LEU A 56 -3.79 5.53 -10.22
CA LEU A 56 -2.43 5.92 -9.91
C LEU A 56 -2.36 6.79 -8.67
N ILE A 57 -3.21 7.82 -8.58
CA ILE A 57 -3.20 8.72 -7.43
C ILE A 57 -3.65 7.98 -6.16
N GLN A 58 -4.64 7.08 -6.22
CA GLN A 58 -5.03 6.27 -5.06
C GLN A 58 -3.87 5.37 -4.60
N SER A 59 -3.12 4.78 -5.55
CA SER A 59 -1.95 3.95 -5.25
C SER A 59 -0.81 4.76 -4.61
N VAL A 60 -0.55 5.98 -5.11
CA VAL A 60 0.42 6.91 -4.52
C VAL A 60 0.01 7.33 -3.12
N LEU A 61 -1.27 7.66 -2.90
CA LEU A 61 -1.80 8.03 -1.59
C LEU A 61 -1.73 6.87 -0.59
N MET A 62 -1.98 5.63 -1.05
CA MET A 62 -1.83 4.43 -0.23
C MET A 62 -0.39 4.29 0.28
N VAL A 63 0.59 4.34 -0.63
CA VAL A 63 2.02 4.22 -0.26
C VAL A 63 2.46 5.38 0.64
N ALA A 64 2.02 6.60 0.34
CA ALA A 64 2.30 7.76 1.20
C ALA A 64 1.73 7.57 2.62
N ALA A 65 0.47 7.11 2.73
CA ALA A 65 -0.20 6.92 4.01
C ALA A 65 0.53 5.90 4.91
N THR A 66 1.21 4.92 4.32
CA THR A 66 2.02 3.94 5.06
C THR A 66 3.17 4.59 5.83
N HIS A 67 3.75 5.68 5.32
CA HIS A 67 4.97 6.27 5.87
C HIS A 67 4.82 7.71 6.37
N CYS A 68 3.71 8.39 6.06
CA CYS A 68 3.48 9.77 6.48
C CYS A 68 3.31 9.89 8.00
N ASP A 69 3.47 11.12 8.50
CA ASP A 69 3.16 11.44 9.89
C ASP A 69 1.66 11.20 10.17
N VAL A 70 1.35 10.53 11.30
CA VAL A 70 -0.03 10.14 11.65
C VAL A 70 -0.96 11.35 11.80
N SER A 71 -0.44 12.52 12.19
CA SER A 71 -1.22 13.75 12.31
C SER A 71 -1.86 14.18 10.99
N ILE A 72 -1.21 13.92 9.85
CA ILE A 72 -1.75 14.24 8.52
C ILE A 72 -3.02 13.43 8.25
N LEU A 73 -3.01 12.16 8.65
CA LEU A 73 -4.16 11.25 8.49
C LEU A 73 -5.28 11.60 9.47
N GLN A 74 -4.94 11.94 10.72
CA GLN A 74 -5.92 12.38 11.72
C GLN A 74 -6.63 13.67 11.30
N ASN A 75 -5.89 14.65 10.76
CA ASN A 75 -6.46 15.89 10.21
C ASN A 75 -7.38 15.63 9.01
N ALA A 76 -7.19 14.51 8.31
CA ALA A 76 -8.06 14.07 7.23
C ALA A 76 -9.28 13.27 7.71
N GLY A 77 -9.42 13.03 9.02
CA GLY A 77 -10.53 12.32 9.64
C GLY A 77 -10.33 10.80 9.78
N TYR A 78 -9.11 10.28 9.52
CA TYR A 78 -8.82 8.86 9.74
C TYR A 78 -8.42 8.60 11.19
N ILE A 79 -8.96 7.52 11.78
CA ILE A 79 -8.67 7.18 13.18
C ILE A 79 -7.31 6.49 13.28
N ARG A 80 -7.02 5.57 12.35
CA ARG A 80 -5.78 4.79 12.33
C ARG A 80 -5.11 4.83 10.95
N ARG A 81 -3.77 4.72 10.92
CA ARG A 81 -3.01 4.60 9.65
C ARG A 81 -3.51 3.45 8.79
N HIS A 82 -3.71 2.28 9.41
CA HIS A 82 -4.17 1.09 8.71
C HIS A 82 -5.48 1.33 7.94
N GLU A 83 -6.44 2.01 8.57
CA GLU A 83 -7.73 2.36 7.97
C GLU A 83 -7.54 3.24 6.71
N ALA A 84 -6.71 4.29 6.80
CA ALA A 84 -6.43 5.16 5.67
C ALA A 84 -5.81 4.40 4.49
N VAL A 85 -4.76 3.61 4.78
CA VAL A 85 -4.04 2.79 3.79
C VAL A 85 -5.01 1.79 3.13
N GLU A 86 -5.83 1.12 3.92
CA GLU A 86 -6.82 0.15 3.45
C GLU A 86 -7.89 0.80 2.56
N ILE A 87 -8.38 1.98 2.92
CA ILE A 87 -9.33 2.73 2.09
C ILE A 87 -8.72 3.07 0.73
N PHE A 88 -7.51 3.63 0.70
CA PHE A 88 -6.84 3.94 -0.57
C PHE A 88 -6.56 2.70 -1.41
N TYR A 89 -6.13 1.60 -0.78
CA TYR A 89 -5.95 0.31 -1.44
C TYR A 89 -7.26 -0.22 -2.05
N LYS A 90 -8.35 -0.28 -1.29
CA LYS A 90 -9.65 -0.79 -1.77
C LYS A 90 -10.18 0.04 -2.93
N ARG A 91 -9.99 1.36 -2.89
CA ARG A 91 -10.36 2.27 -4.00
C ARG A 91 -9.52 1.99 -5.25
N ALA A 92 -8.19 1.97 -5.12
CA ALA A 92 -7.28 1.68 -6.23
C ALA A 92 -7.56 0.30 -6.85
N ARG A 93 -7.73 -0.73 -6.01
CA ARG A 93 -8.06 -2.09 -6.44
C ARG A 93 -9.39 -2.15 -7.18
N SER A 94 -10.41 -1.47 -6.69
CA SER A 94 -11.72 -1.43 -7.38
C SER A 94 -11.60 -0.80 -8.77
N LEU A 95 -10.77 0.23 -8.94
CA LEU A 95 -10.50 0.84 -10.25
C LEU A 95 -9.72 -0.12 -11.16
N PHE A 96 -8.72 -0.82 -10.62
CA PHE A 96 -7.93 -1.83 -11.34
C PHE A 96 -8.79 -2.99 -11.82
N ASP A 97 -9.54 -3.62 -10.92
CA ASP A 97 -10.42 -4.75 -11.22
C ASP A 97 -11.56 -4.33 -12.17
N GLY A 98 -11.92 -3.05 -12.17
CA GLY A 98 -12.87 -2.45 -13.10
C GLY A 98 -12.32 -2.12 -14.49
N ASP A 99 -11.02 -2.37 -14.74
CA ASP A 99 -10.32 -2.14 -16.02
C ASP A 99 -10.58 -0.74 -16.62
N VAL A 100 -10.58 0.29 -15.76
CA VAL A 100 -10.96 1.66 -16.17
C VAL A 100 -9.82 2.46 -16.81
N GLU A 101 -8.58 2.05 -16.60
CA GLU A 101 -7.39 2.75 -17.06
C GLU A 101 -6.86 2.11 -18.35
N PRO A 102 -6.92 2.80 -19.50
CA PRO A 102 -6.41 2.26 -20.76
C PRO A 102 -4.86 2.28 -20.85
N ASP A 103 -4.18 3.17 -20.13
CA ASP A 103 -2.73 3.25 -20.18
C ASP A 103 -2.08 2.10 -19.39
N LYS A 104 -1.49 1.17 -20.12
CA LYS A 104 -0.80 -0.01 -19.56
C LYS A 104 0.36 0.36 -18.65
N MET A 105 1.06 1.46 -18.93
CA MET A 105 2.14 1.94 -18.05
C MET A 105 1.58 2.36 -16.70
N ILE A 106 0.46 3.10 -16.69
CA ILE A 106 -0.20 3.51 -15.45
C ILE A 106 -0.68 2.29 -14.66
N ASN A 107 -1.24 1.28 -15.33
CA ASN A 107 -1.63 0.04 -14.67
C ASN A 107 -0.44 -0.69 -14.04
N MET A 108 0.69 -0.81 -14.74
CA MET A 108 1.91 -1.43 -14.21
C MET A 108 2.46 -0.65 -13.00
N GLN A 109 2.54 0.67 -13.10
CA GLN A 109 2.98 1.55 -12.02
C GLN A 109 2.08 1.41 -10.78
N SER A 110 0.76 1.40 -10.99
CA SER A 110 -0.22 1.24 -9.92
C SER A 110 -0.09 -0.13 -9.26
N MET A 111 -0.03 -1.21 -10.05
CA MET A 111 0.14 -2.57 -9.55
C MET A 111 1.42 -2.72 -8.70
N PHE A 112 2.53 -2.15 -9.17
CA PHE A 112 3.77 -2.13 -8.40
C PHE A 112 3.60 -1.41 -7.06
N LEU A 113 2.94 -0.25 -7.04
CA LEU A 113 2.68 0.49 -5.79
C LEU A 113 1.71 -0.26 -4.86
N LEU A 114 0.74 -0.99 -5.39
CA LEU A 114 -0.20 -1.77 -4.59
C LEU A 114 0.46 -2.95 -3.87
N GLN A 115 1.61 -3.44 -4.33
CA GLN A 115 2.34 -4.52 -3.66
C GLN A 115 2.79 -4.14 -2.24
N PHE A 116 2.95 -2.84 -1.96
CA PHE A 116 3.35 -2.33 -0.65
C PHE A 116 2.20 -2.39 0.38
N TRP A 117 0.99 -2.78 -0.05
CA TRP A 117 -0.10 -3.05 0.87
C TRP A 117 0.16 -4.38 1.61
N TRP A 118 0.73 -4.26 2.79
CA TRP A 118 1.11 -5.38 3.64
C TRP A 118 0.17 -5.42 4.85
N ARG A 119 -0.82 -6.32 4.85
CA ARG A 119 -1.78 -6.43 5.97
C ARG A 119 -1.04 -6.94 7.22
N ALA A 120 -1.10 -6.18 8.31
CA ALA A 120 -0.38 -6.49 9.55
C ALA A 120 -0.48 -7.98 10.00
N PRO A 121 -1.67 -8.60 9.99
CA PRO A 121 -1.82 -9.98 10.44
C PRO A 121 -1.24 -11.02 9.47
N ILE A 122 -1.46 -10.86 8.15
CA ILE A 122 -1.07 -11.89 7.17
C ILE A 122 0.44 -11.99 7.03
N TRP A 123 1.13 -10.86 7.15
CA TRP A 123 2.56 -10.87 6.97
C TRP A 123 3.31 -11.46 8.13
N LYS A 124 2.87 -11.14 9.35
CA LYS A 124 3.48 -11.65 10.57
C LYS A 124 3.30 -13.16 10.57
N ARG A 125 2.10 -13.63 10.20
CA ARG A 125 1.82 -15.05 9.96
C ARG A 125 2.71 -15.66 8.89
N ALA A 126 2.83 -15.03 7.72
CA ALA A 126 3.68 -15.54 6.62
C ALA A 126 5.15 -15.63 7.04
N TRP A 127 5.67 -14.63 7.74
CA TRP A 127 7.02 -14.61 8.29
C TRP A 127 7.24 -15.77 9.26
N TRP A 128 6.32 -16.00 10.21
CA TRP A 128 6.41 -17.10 11.17
C TRP A 128 6.28 -18.48 10.49
N CYS A 129 5.49 -18.61 9.41
CA CYS A 129 5.49 -19.83 8.59
C CYS A 129 6.85 -20.10 7.95
N LEU A 130 7.52 -19.07 7.41
CA LEU A 130 8.86 -19.20 6.84
C LEU A 130 9.90 -19.56 7.92
N TYR A 131 9.82 -18.91 9.08
CA TYR A 131 10.68 -19.20 10.23
C TYR A 131 10.58 -20.66 10.68
N ILE A 132 9.35 -21.14 10.94
CA ILE A 132 9.10 -22.53 11.33
C ILE A 132 9.58 -23.50 10.25
N ARG A 133 9.33 -23.19 8.98
CA ARG A 133 9.74 -24.04 7.87
C ARG A 133 11.25 -24.18 7.76
N ASP A 134 11.99 -23.09 7.92
CA ASP A 134 13.46 -23.11 7.93
C ASP A 134 14.01 -24.03 9.04
N ARG A 135 13.44 -23.95 10.26
CA ARG A 135 13.84 -24.84 11.37
C ARG A 135 13.49 -26.30 11.12
N GLN A 136 12.28 -26.57 10.63
CA GLN A 136 11.87 -27.93 10.26
C GLN A 136 12.80 -28.53 9.20
N CYS A 137 13.11 -27.78 8.14
CA CYS A 137 14.03 -28.22 7.09
C CYS A 137 15.45 -28.47 7.63
N SER A 138 15.96 -27.59 8.50
CA SER A 138 17.25 -27.77 9.17
C SER A 138 17.27 -29.07 9.99
N SER A 139 16.26 -29.31 10.83
CA SER A 139 16.17 -30.52 11.66
C SER A 139 15.99 -31.80 10.84
N SER A 140 15.18 -31.78 9.78
CA SER A 140 14.92 -32.98 8.96
C SER A 140 16.05 -33.33 8.00
N LEU A 141 16.78 -32.32 7.49
CA LEU A 141 17.79 -32.51 6.43
C LEU A 141 19.24 -32.33 6.92
N GLY A 142 19.45 -31.98 8.20
CA GLY A 142 20.76 -31.71 8.77
C GLY A 142 21.47 -30.49 8.16
N LYS A 143 20.70 -29.55 7.58
CA LYS A 143 21.24 -28.32 6.96
C LYS A 143 21.29 -27.18 7.99
N PRO A 144 22.21 -26.21 7.84
CA PRO A 144 22.19 -25.00 8.66
C PRO A 144 20.88 -24.22 8.49
N VAL A 145 20.47 -23.54 9.55
CA VAL A 145 19.37 -22.56 9.49
C VAL A 145 19.75 -21.35 8.65
N ILE A 146 18.82 -20.88 7.80
CA ILE A 146 19.03 -19.73 6.92
C ILE A 146 18.68 -18.43 7.66
N ILE A 147 17.55 -18.41 8.38
CA ILE A 147 17.08 -17.21 9.09
C ILE A 147 17.80 -17.13 10.43
N ARG A 148 18.50 -16.03 10.73
CA ARG A 148 19.19 -15.85 12.02
C ARG A 148 18.32 -15.03 12.97
N ASN A 149 18.26 -15.45 14.23
CA ASN A 149 17.45 -14.77 15.24
C ASN A 149 17.97 -13.35 15.53
N GLU A 150 19.28 -13.14 15.41
CA GLU A 150 19.93 -11.83 15.64
C GLU A 150 19.57 -10.77 14.57
N ASP A 151 19.15 -11.20 13.38
CA ASP A 151 18.82 -10.33 12.26
C ASP A 151 17.30 -10.04 12.15
N CYS A 152 16.50 -10.55 13.10
CA CYS A 152 15.04 -10.54 13.03
C CYS A 152 14.41 -9.93 14.29
N ASP A 153 13.60 -8.89 14.10
CA ASP A 153 12.88 -8.16 15.15
C ASP A 153 11.35 -8.37 15.11
N VAL A 154 10.89 -9.40 14.37
CA VAL A 154 9.46 -9.70 14.22
C VAL A 154 8.89 -10.25 15.53
N GLU A 155 7.91 -9.55 16.09
CA GLU A 155 7.20 -9.92 17.32
C GLU A 155 6.50 -11.29 17.22
N GLU A 156 6.28 -11.96 18.36
CA GLU A 156 5.50 -13.20 18.44
C GLU A 156 4.05 -13.00 17.98
N LEU A 157 3.46 -14.05 17.37
CA LEU A 157 2.05 -14.03 16.99
C LEU A 157 1.16 -13.94 18.22
N THR A 158 0.18 -13.06 18.15
CA THR A 158 -0.87 -12.87 19.14
C THR A 158 -2.21 -13.35 18.58
N PRO A 159 -3.24 -13.60 19.41
CA PRO A 159 -4.57 -13.94 18.91
C PRO A 159 -5.13 -12.91 17.90
N ASP A 160 -4.79 -11.63 18.05
CA ASP A 160 -5.20 -10.55 17.15
C ASP A 160 -4.64 -10.73 15.72
N ASP A 161 -3.51 -11.43 15.57
CA ASP A 161 -2.92 -11.73 14.25
C ASP A 161 -3.72 -12.79 13.47
N PHE A 162 -4.67 -13.48 14.13
CA PHE A 162 -5.54 -14.50 13.55
C PHE A 162 -7.01 -14.10 13.49
N ALA A 163 -7.37 -12.91 13.99
CA ALA A 163 -8.73 -12.41 13.85
C ALA A 163 -9.06 -12.26 12.35
N ASP A 164 -10.06 -13.01 11.90
CA ASP A 164 -10.73 -12.73 10.63
C ASP A 164 -11.56 -11.44 10.79
N ASP A 165 -11.67 -10.66 9.70
CA ASP A 165 -12.51 -9.45 9.65
C ASP A 165 -13.98 -9.74 10.01
#